data_AF-A0A7V9DDV5-F1
#
_entry.id   AF-A0A7V9DDV5-F1
#
_cell.length_a   1.000
_cell.length_b   1.000
_cell.length_c   1.000
_cell.angle_alpha   90.00
_cell.angle_beta   90.00
_cell.angle_gamma   90.00
#
_symmetry.space_group_name_H-M   'P 1'
#
loop_
_entity.id
_entity.type
_entity.pdbx_description
1 polymer ?
#
loop_
_entity_poly.entity_id
_entity_poly.type
_entity_poly.pdbx_seq_one_letter_code
_entity_poly.pdbx_strand_id
1 'polypeptide(L)'
;ALAAAGDAGLYKPAAYNGHSFGESLVRSAAAVEKAFGGLTSQLWDDPFEWTLPEQLSTKHRIAEYLDEVAAARERGFAFLRSDDDLQRDIATPDGIMSIFSLLLRCLFSAERHHARAMMCLEIAPPPADPDD
;
A
#
# COMPACT_ATOMS: atom_id res chain seq x y z
N ALA A 1 10.02 -8.48 -2.93
CA ALA A 1 10.27 -7.04 -3.21
C ALA A 1 11.11 -6.40 -2.10
N LEU A 2 10.61 -6.27 -0.87
CA LEU A 2 11.30 -5.57 0.23
C LEU A 2 12.71 -6.12 0.56
N ALA A 3 12.90 -7.44 0.46
CA ALA A 3 14.20 -8.08 0.65
C ALA A 3 15.28 -7.65 -0.37
N ALA A 4 14.88 -7.20 -1.56
CA ALA A 4 15.79 -6.77 -2.63
C ALA A 4 16.27 -5.32 -2.46
N ALA A 5 15.68 -4.54 -1.54
CA ALA A 5 16.10 -3.17 -1.26
C ALA A 5 17.07 -3.11 -0.06
N GLY A 6 18.04 -2.21 -0.09
CA GLY A 6 18.77 -1.77 1.10
C GLY A 6 18.00 -0.64 1.82
N ASP A 7 18.14 -0.51 3.14
CA ASP A 7 17.43 0.54 3.91
C ASP A 7 17.77 1.95 3.40
N ALA A 8 19.04 2.21 3.07
CA ALA A 8 19.49 3.48 2.50
C ALA A 8 18.89 3.80 1.12
N GLY A 9 18.36 2.80 0.42
CA GLY A 9 17.74 2.94 -0.91
C GLY A 9 16.23 3.10 -0.88
N LEU A 10 15.57 2.89 0.27
CA LEU A 10 14.11 2.86 0.36
C LEU A 10 13.48 4.14 -0.18
N TYR A 11 13.97 5.29 0.28
CA TYR A 11 13.39 6.60 -0.07
C TYR A 11 14.21 7.39 -1.09
N LYS A 12 15.23 6.77 -1.70
CA LYS A 12 16.00 7.40 -2.77
C LYS A 12 15.14 7.43 -4.05
N PRO A 13 14.89 8.60 -4.65
CA PRO A 13 14.11 8.68 -5.87
C PRO A 13 14.77 7.92 -7.01
N ALA A 14 13.99 7.17 -7.79
CA ALA A 14 14.46 6.62 -9.05
C ALA A 14 14.67 7.76 -10.07
N ALA A 15 15.71 7.65 -10.90
CA ALA A 15 16.21 8.73 -11.75
C ALA A 15 15.17 9.35 -12.72
N TYR A 16 14.08 8.65 -13.04
CA TYR A 16 13.13 9.08 -14.07
C TYR A 16 11.76 9.55 -13.56
N ASN A 17 11.35 9.22 -12.33
CA ASN A 17 9.93 9.35 -11.94
C ASN A 17 9.67 10.11 -10.64
N GLY A 18 10.71 10.59 -9.94
CA GLY A 18 10.59 11.33 -8.67
C GLY A 18 10.11 10.51 -7.47
N HIS A 19 9.54 9.33 -7.70
CA HIS A 19 9.12 8.40 -6.66
C HIS A 19 10.25 7.47 -6.21
N SER A 20 10.20 7.07 -4.95
CA SER A 20 11.09 6.06 -4.38
C SER A 20 10.38 4.71 -4.24
N PHE A 21 11.16 3.64 -4.09
CA PHE A 21 10.65 2.28 -3.87
C PHE A 21 9.76 2.22 -2.62
N GLY A 22 10.28 2.72 -1.49
CA GLY A 22 9.63 2.72 -0.20
C GLY A 22 8.33 3.52 -0.21
N GLU A 23 8.34 4.74 -0.76
CA GLU A 23 7.11 5.54 -0.89
C GLU A 23 6.05 4.82 -1.73
N SER A 24 6.45 4.25 -2.88
CA SER A 24 5.51 3.56 -3.76
C SER A 24 4.94 2.29 -3.12
N LEU A 25 5.77 1.51 -2.43
CA LEU A 25 5.33 0.31 -1.73
C LEU A 25 4.37 0.65 -0.58
N VAL A 26 4.70 1.65 0.22
CA VAL A 26 3.87 2.11 1.33
C VAL A 26 2.53 2.66 0.83
N ARG A 27 2.51 3.45 -0.25
CA ARG A 27 1.27 3.93 -0.87
C ARG A 27 0.39 2.81 -1.42
N SER A 28 1.00 1.73 -1.91
CA SER A 28 0.26 0.54 -2.32
C SER A 28 -0.48 -0.09 -1.13
N ALA A 29 0.18 -0.19 0.02
CA ALA A 29 -0.40 -0.75 1.24
C ALA A 29 -1.45 0.19 1.86
N ALA A 30 -1.19 1.50 1.87
CA ALA A 30 -2.14 2.51 2.36
C ALA A 30 -3.47 2.49 1.58
N ALA A 31 -3.44 2.23 0.27
CA ALA A 31 -4.66 2.07 -0.52
C ALA A 31 -5.53 0.89 -0.01
N VAL A 32 -4.89 -0.21 0.40
CA VAL A 32 -5.54 -1.39 0.98
C VAL A 32 -6.07 -1.06 2.37
N GLU A 33 -5.25 -0.47 3.23
CA GLU A 33 -5.63 -0.06 4.59
C GLU A 33 -6.86 0.84 4.58
N LYS A 34 -6.86 1.89 3.75
CA LYS A 34 -7.97 2.84 3.65
C LYS A 34 -9.27 2.17 3.21
N ALA A 35 -9.21 1.28 2.22
CA ALA A 35 -10.40 0.59 1.73
C ALA A 35 -10.99 -0.33 2.81
N PHE A 36 -10.14 -1.13 3.46
CA PHE A 36 -10.61 -2.10 4.46
C PHE A 36 -10.93 -1.45 5.82
N GLY A 37 -10.19 -0.43 6.26
CA GLY A 37 -10.51 0.37 7.44
C GLY A 37 -11.83 1.13 7.27
N GLY A 38 -12.08 1.66 6.07
CA GLY A 38 -13.36 2.26 5.72
C GLY A 38 -14.51 1.26 5.73
N LEU A 39 -14.28 0.06 5.17
CA LEU A 39 -15.27 -1.00 5.12
C LEU A 39 -15.64 -1.55 6.52
N THR A 40 -14.65 -1.79 7.39
CA THR A 40 -14.89 -2.42 8.70
C THR A 40 -15.22 -1.44 9.81
N SER A 41 -14.72 -0.20 9.71
CA SER A 41 -14.69 0.73 10.84
C SER A 41 -15.01 2.17 10.45
N GLN A 42 -15.41 2.43 9.20
CA GLN A 42 -15.66 3.78 8.67
C GLN A 42 -14.46 4.73 8.78
N LEU A 43 -13.25 4.18 8.90
CA LEU A 43 -12.01 4.94 8.94
C LEU A 43 -11.54 5.22 7.51
N TRP A 44 -11.84 6.41 7.01
CA TRP A 44 -11.54 6.82 5.63
C TRP A 44 -10.35 7.77 5.50
N ASP A 45 -9.70 8.09 6.61
CA ASP A 45 -8.55 8.98 6.65
C ASP A 45 -7.43 8.45 5.75
N ASP A 46 -6.65 9.37 5.18
CA ASP A 46 -5.48 8.99 4.41
C ASP A 46 -4.40 8.46 5.37
N PRO A 47 -3.93 7.21 5.22
CA PRO A 47 -2.86 6.69 6.06
C PRO A 47 -1.54 7.46 5.91
N PHE A 48 -1.44 8.40 4.97
CA PHE A 48 -0.29 9.28 4.79
C PHE A 48 0.27 9.87 6.09
N GLU A 49 -0.59 10.21 7.06
CA GLU A 49 -0.17 10.85 8.32
C GLU A 49 0.69 9.93 9.21
N TRP A 50 0.52 8.61 9.14
CA TRP A 50 1.34 7.62 9.87
C TRP A 50 2.22 6.74 8.97
N THR A 51 2.28 7.07 7.69
CA THR A 51 3.13 6.37 6.72
C THR A 51 4.27 7.24 6.21
N LEU A 52 4.55 8.32 6.94
CA LEU A 52 5.66 9.23 6.68
C LEU A 52 7.01 8.49 6.67
N PRO A 53 7.97 8.89 5.80
CA PRO A 53 9.29 8.25 5.73
C PRO A 53 10.03 8.19 7.06
N GLU A 54 9.84 9.17 7.94
CA GLU A 54 10.45 9.21 9.27
C GLU A 54 9.93 8.06 10.16
N GLN A 55 8.65 7.73 10.04
CA GLN A 55 8.00 6.67 10.78
C GLN A 55 8.38 5.31 10.19
N LEU A 56 8.31 5.15 8.87
CA LEU A 56 8.60 3.91 8.15
C LEU A 56 10.02 3.85 7.56
N SER A 57 11.00 4.38 8.30
CA SER A 57 12.37 4.61 7.80
C SER A 57 13.22 3.35 7.54
N THR A 58 12.75 2.16 7.92
CA THR A 58 13.49 0.90 7.77
C THR A 58 12.63 -0.19 7.17
N LYS A 59 13.27 -1.18 6.53
CA LYS A 59 12.58 -2.37 6.03
C LYS A 59 11.78 -3.08 7.10
N HIS A 60 12.30 -3.15 8.33
CA HIS A 60 11.60 -3.82 9.42
C HIS A 60 10.26 -3.14 9.72
N ARG A 61 10.25 -1.80 9.85
CA ARG A 61 9.01 -1.05 10.09
C ARG A 61 8.04 -1.10 8.92
N ILE A 62 8.57 -1.07 7.68
CA ILE A 62 7.74 -1.28 6.49
C ILE A 62 7.12 -2.69 6.54
N ALA A 63 7.87 -3.72 6.91
CA ALA A 63 7.36 -5.08 7.01
C ALA A 63 6.25 -5.19 8.08
N GLU A 64 6.46 -4.61 9.26
CA GLU A 64 5.44 -4.56 10.33
C GLU A 64 4.16 -3.88 9.83
N TYR A 65 4.29 -2.73 9.16
CA TYR A 65 3.16 -2.05 8.55
C TYR A 65 2.44 -2.92 7.49
N LEU A 66 3.19 -3.61 6.62
CA LEU A 66 2.59 -4.51 5.64
C LEU A 66 1.82 -5.66 6.29
N ASP A 67 2.31 -6.20 7.41
CA ASP A 67 1.63 -7.25 8.18
C ASP A 67 0.34 -6.71 8.82
N GLU A 68 0.35 -5.49 9.36
CA GLU A 68 -0.86 -4.83 9.87
C GLU A 68 -1.92 -4.63 8.78
N VAL A 69 -1.51 -4.16 7.61
CA VAL A 69 -2.39 -3.98 6.45
C VAL A 69 -2.94 -5.33 5.96
N ALA A 70 -2.10 -6.38 5.94
CA ALA A 70 -2.54 -7.72 5.59
C ALA A 70 -3.62 -8.23 6.57
N ALA A 71 -3.41 -8.03 7.87
CA ALA A 71 -4.40 -8.38 8.90
C ALA A 71 -5.70 -7.56 8.77
N ALA A 72 -5.61 -6.27 8.40
CA ALA A 72 -6.78 -5.43 8.14
C ALA A 72 -7.60 -5.94 6.95
N ARG A 73 -6.91 -6.29 5.86
CA ARG A 73 -7.53 -6.93 4.68
C ARG A 73 -8.23 -8.23 5.04
N GLU A 74 -7.61 -9.09 5.83
CA GLU A 74 -8.21 -10.35 6.28
C GLU A 74 -9.49 -10.14 7.09
N ARG A 75 -9.46 -9.21 8.06
CA ARG A 75 -10.66 -8.81 8.81
C ARG A 75 -11.76 -8.27 7.88
N GLY A 76 -11.36 -7.47 6.89
CA GLY A 76 -12.26 -6.91 5.90
C GLY A 76 -12.94 -7.94 5.00
N PHE A 77 -12.21 -8.97 4.56
CA PHE A 77 -12.84 -10.09 3.84
C PHE A 77 -13.71 -10.95 4.77
N ALA A 78 -13.30 -11.16 6.02
CA ALA A 78 -14.12 -11.89 7.00
C ALA A 78 -15.45 -11.17 7.34
N PHE A 79 -15.55 -9.86 7.08
CA PHE A 79 -16.79 -9.10 7.21
C PHE A 79 -17.83 -9.48 6.13
N LEU A 80 -17.37 -9.94 4.95
CA LEU A 80 -18.23 -10.39 3.86
C LEU A 80 -18.63 -11.84 4.11
N ARG A 81 -19.95 -12.10 4.15
CA ARG A 81 -20.50 -13.45 4.43
C ARG A 81 -20.79 -14.21 3.15
N SER A 82 -21.02 -13.51 2.05
CA SER A 82 -21.34 -14.07 0.75
C SER A 82 -21.06 -13.08 -0.37
N ASP A 83 -21.04 -13.55 -1.62
CA ASP A 83 -20.85 -12.70 -2.80
C ASP A 83 -21.96 -11.64 -2.95
N ASP A 84 -23.16 -11.89 -2.44
CA ASP A 84 -24.26 -10.93 -2.44
C ASP A 84 -23.91 -9.65 -1.67
N ASP A 85 -23.01 -9.74 -0.68
CA ASP A 85 -22.53 -8.57 0.06
C ASP A 85 -21.80 -7.57 -0.86
N LEU A 86 -21.19 -8.03 -1.96
CA LEU A 86 -20.48 -7.16 -2.90
C LEU A 86 -21.39 -6.14 -3.58
N GLN A 87 -22.69 -6.42 -3.66
CA GLN A 87 -23.69 -5.54 -4.26
C GLN A 87 -24.20 -4.46 -3.30
N ARG A 88 -23.87 -4.55 -2.00
CA ARG A 88 -24.34 -3.59 -1.00
C ARG A 88 -23.72 -2.22 -1.23
N ASP A 89 -24.55 -1.19 -1.19
CA ASP A 89 -24.11 0.20 -1.23
C ASP A 89 -23.61 0.66 0.14
N ILE A 90 -22.53 1.42 0.11
CA ILE A 90 -21.90 2.05 1.28
C ILE A 90 -21.62 3.53 0.98
N ALA A 91 -21.66 4.35 2.03
CA ALA A 91 -21.22 5.73 1.94
C ALA A 91 -19.70 5.81 2.07
N THR A 92 -19.04 6.47 1.13
CA THR A 92 -17.61 6.78 1.14
C THR A 92 -17.41 8.29 1.05
N PRO A 93 -16.19 8.82 1.30
CA PRO A 93 -15.91 10.25 1.08
C PRO A 93 -16.20 10.74 -0.34
N ASP A 94 -16.11 9.84 -1.33
CA ASP A 94 -16.33 10.16 -2.75
C ASP A 94 -17.79 9.95 -3.19
N GLY A 95 -18.68 9.64 -2.25
CA GLY A 95 -20.11 9.37 -2.49
C GLY A 95 -20.51 7.92 -2.22
N ILE A 96 -21.73 7.57 -2.64
CA ILE A 96 -22.30 6.23 -2.47
C ILE A 96 -21.78 5.31 -3.58
N MET A 97 -21.30 4.13 -3.22
CA MET A 97 -20.92 3.09 -4.17
C MET A 97 -21.06 1.69 -3.57
N SER A 98 -21.07 0.67 -4.43
CA SER A 98 -21.07 -0.71 -3.98
C SER A 98 -19.73 -1.13 -3.35
N ILE A 99 -19.77 -2.11 -2.44
CA ILE A 99 -18.55 -2.74 -1.90
C ILE A 99 -17.66 -3.28 -3.04
N PHE A 100 -18.25 -3.86 -4.09
CA PHE A 100 -17.51 -4.29 -5.28
C PHE A 100 -16.70 -3.14 -5.91
N SER A 101 -17.33 -1.98 -6.10
CA SER A 101 -16.69 -0.81 -6.70
C SER A 101 -15.55 -0.27 -5.83
N LEU A 102 -15.74 -0.27 -4.51
CA LEU A 102 -14.68 0.08 -3.55
C LEU A 102 -13.48 -0.86 -3.68
N LEU A 103 -13.70 -2.18 -3.64
CA LEU A 103 -12.63 -3.17 -3.72
C LEU A 103 -11.90 -3.13 -5.05
N LEU A 104 -12.61 -2.88 -6.16
CA LEU A 104 -12.01 -2.73 -7.47
C LEU A 104 -11.14 -1.47 -7.55
N ARG A 105 -11.62 -0.33 -7.00
CA ARG A 105 -10.83 0.90 -6.90
C ARG A 105 -9.58 0.70 -6.05
N CYS A 106 -9.72 0.01 -4.92
CA CYS A 106 -8.60 -0.38 -4.07
C CYS A 106 -7.56 -1.18 -4.86
N LEU A 107 -7.98 -2.21 -5.58
CA LEU A 107 -7.09 -3.06 -6.38
C LEU A 107 -6.31 -2.24 -7.42
N PHE A 108 -6.99 -1.41 -8.21
CA PHE A 108 -6.33 -0.57 -9.21
C PHE A 108 -5.34 0.43 -8.59
N SER A 109 -5.70 1.04 -7.47
CA SER A 109 -4.83 1.98 -6.77
C SER A 109 -3.58 1.29 -6.21
N ALA A 110 -3.76 0.16 -5.52
CA ALA A 110 -2.68 -0.63 -4.97
C ALA A 110 -1.75 -1.14 -6.06
N GLU A 111 -2.29 -1.74 -7.13
CA GLU A 111 -1.51 -2.26 -8.25
C GLU A 111 -0.66 -1.16 -8.92
N ARG A 112 -1.25 0.01 -9.19
CA ARG A 112 -0.52 1.14 -9.79
C ARG A 112 0.70 1.54 -8.96
N HIS A 113 0.55 1.59 -7.64
CA HIS A 113 1.64 1.93 -6.73
C HIS A 113 2.65 0.79 -6.61
N HIS A 114 2.19 -0.46 -6.58
CA HIS A 114 3.05 -1.63 -6.56
C HIS A 114 3.92 -1.74 -7.82
N ALA A 115 3.34 -1.54 -9.00
CA ALA A 115 4.06 -1.54 -10.27
C ALA A 115 5.17 -0.48 -10.29
N ARG A 116 4.89 0.72 -9.77
CA ARG A 116 5.90 1.79 -9.59
C ARG A 116 7.03 1.37 -8.65
N ALA A 117 6.71 0.71 -7.53
CA ALA A 117 7.72 0.20 -6.62
C ALA A 117 8.62 -0.83 -7.34
N MET A 118 8.03 -1.77 -8.08
CA MET A 118 8.80 -2.77 -8.82
C MET A 118 9.71 -2.15 -9.87
N MET A 119 9.24 -1.17 -10.63
CA MET A 119 10.08 -0.43 -11.59
C MET A 119 11.27 0.27 -10.90
N CYS A 120 11.10 0.78 -9.67
CA CYS A 120 12.21 1.37 -8.93
C CYS A 120 13.31 0.35 -8.61
N LEU A 121 12.96 -0.93 -8.38
CA LEU A 121 13.94 -1.99 -8.15
C LEU A 121 14.65 -2.41 -9.44
N GLU A 122 13.94 -2.43 -10.57
CA GLU A 122 14.52 -2.78 -11.87
C GLU A 122 15.50 -1.74 -12.41
N ILE A 123 15.23 -0.45 -12.13
CA ILE A 123 16.04 0.68 -12.60
C ILE A 123 17.15 1.03 -11.59
N ALA A 124 17.06 0.54 -10.35
CA ALA A 124 18.12 0.76 -9.36
C ALA A 124 19.44 0.14 -9.84
N PRO A 125 20.58 0.85 -9.74
CA PRO A 125 21.87 0.24 -10.01
C PRO A 125 22.06 -0.96 -9.08
N PRO A 126 22.78 -2.02 -9.51
CA PRO A 126 23.11 -3.14 -8.65
C PRO A 126 23.75 -2.64 -7.35
N PRO A 127 23.56 -3.34 -6.21
CA PRO A 127 24.22 -2.97 -4.97
C PRO A 127 25.72 -2.85 -5.23
N ALA A 128 26.32 -1.73 -4.81
CA ALA A 128 27.77 -1.61 -4.82
C ALA A 128 28.35 -2.77 -4.03
N ASP A 129 29.33 -3.47 -4.62
CA ASP A 129 30.06 -4.52 -3.91
C ASP A 129 30.68 -3.89 -2.65
N PRO A 130 30.68 -4.59 -1.50
CA PRO A 130 31.26 -4.07 -0.27
C PRO A 130 32.77 -3.81 -0.34
N ASP A 131 33.41 -4.14 -1.47
CA ASP A 131 34.86 -4.04 -1.72
C ASP A 131 35.27 -2.88 -2.67
N ASP A 132 34.35 -1.98 -3.06
CA ASP A 132 34.65 -0.73 -3.81
C ASP A 132 34.82 0.51 -2.91
#